data_AF-A0A927ZZP6-F1
#
_entry.id   AF-A0A927ZZP6-F1
#
_cell.length_a   1.000
_cell.length_b   1.000
_cell.length_c   1.000
_cell.angle_alpha   90.00
_cell.angle_beta   90.00
_cell.angle_gamma   90.00
#
_symmetry.space_group_name_H-M   'P 1'
#
loop_
_entity.id
_entity.type
_entity.pdbx_description
1 polymer ?
#
loop_
_entity_poly.entity_id
_entity_poly.type
_entity_poly.pdbx_seq_one_letter_code
_entity_poly.pdbx_strand_id
1 'polypeptide(L)'
;MMQNNNIKESIWADGVPQNVKEEMKLNTQDLLLLAVDYAVKSICIPNGFKIEQAIAKLGYFPNIIMKKNDQLYAVAVVPFLYPNYGIISNKVRIDMVKNAKSNNAIPLMAPVGFKSIDEARANAQLALKGDVFEYLCRGFVELTDEENQNLFESYEQFKMF
;
A
#
# COMPACT_ATOMS: atom_id res chain seq x y z
N MET A 1 21.44 23.36 -14.52
CA MET A 1 20.88 22.45 -15.54
C MET A 1 19.50 22.06 -15.07
N MET A 2 18.44 22.48 -15.76
CA MET A 2 17.07 22.06 -15.43
C MET A 2 16.97 20.56 -15.72
N GLN A 3 16.73 19.75 -14.69
CA GLN A 3 16.37 18.35 -14.89
C GLN A 3 14.99 18.36 -15.55
N ASN A 4 14.93 17.92 -16.82
CA ASN A 4 13.69 17.54 -17.47
C ASN A 4 13.12 16.34 -16.70
N ASN A 5 12.38 16.60 -15.63
CA ASN A 5 11.55 15.60 -15.00
C ASN A 5 10.42 15.31 -16.00
N ASN A 6 10.57 14.23 -16.76
CA ASN A 6 9.47 13.63 -17.53
C ASN A 6 8.41 13.16 -16.55
N ILE A 7 7.59 14.07 -16.05
CA ILE A 7 6.34 13.73 -15.37
C ILE A 7 5.51 13.01 -16.43
N LYS A 8 5.20 11.74 -16.19
CA LYS A 8 4.26 11.01 -17.05
C LYS A 8 2.95 11.77 -17.01
N GLU A 9 2.42 12.14 -18.16
CA GLU A 9 1.14 12.83 -18.25
C GLU A 9 -0.01 11.83 -18.03
N SER A 10 -1.06 12.27 -17.33
CA SER A 10 -2.29 11.50 -17.22
C SER A 10 -2.99 11.47 -18.57
N ILE A 11 -3.55 10.33 -18.96
CA ILE A 11 -4.38 10.23 -20.17
C ILE A 11 -5.77 10.85 -19.98
N TRP A 12 -6.09 11.27 -18.74
CA TRP A 12 -7.36 11.83 -18.36
C TRP A 12 -7.28 13.36 -18.35
N ALA A 13 -8.34 14.01 -18.84
CA ALA A 13 -8.53 15.45 -18.64
C ALA A 13 -8.71 15.77 -17.15
N ASP A 14 -8.50 17.04 -16.78
CA ASP A 14 -8.70 17.52 -15.42
C ASP A 14 -10.14 17.27 -14.93
N GLY A 15 -10.27 17.01 -13.63
CA GLY A 15 -11.53 16.74 -12.97
C GLY A 15 -11.96 15.27 -12.99
N VAL A 16 -13.22 15.05 -12.56
CA VAL A 16 -13.86 13.73 -12.53
C VAL A 16 -14.63 13.51 -13.84
N PRO A 17 -14.27 12.49 -14.66
CA PRO A 17 -15.01 12.22 -15.89
C PRO A 17 -16.43 11.72 -15.58
N GLN A 18 -17.43 12.21 -16.32
CA GLN A 18 -18.84 11.92 -16.03
C GLN A 18 -19.27 10.47 -16.30
N ASN A 19 -18.60 9.77 -17.23
CA ASN A 19 -19.01 8.44 -17.70
C ASN A 19 -17.82 7.46 -17.72
N VAL A 20 -17.19 7.26 -16.55
CA VAL A 20 -16.10 6.28 -16.42
C VAL A 20 -16.67 4.87 -16.43
N LYS A 21 -16.29 4.08 -17.44
CA LYS A 21 -16.61 2.65 -17.49
C LYS A 21 -15.83 1.86 -16.43
N GLU A 22 -16.42 0.80 -15.90
CA GLU A 22 -15.82 0.05 -14.78
C GLU A 22 -14.47 -0.57 -15.15
N GLU A 23 -14.30 -1.02 -16.40
CA GLU A 23 -13.04 -1.57 -16.90
C GLU A 23 -11.88 -0.56 -16.93
N MET A 24 -12.19 0.74 -16.88
CA MET A 24 -11.19 1.81 -16.82
C MET A 24 -10.75 2.11 -15.40
N LYS A 25 -11.46 1.60 -14.38
CA LYS A 25 -11.08 1.74 -12.98
C LYS A 25 -10.05 0.67 -12.61
N LEU A 26 -9.17 1.01 -11.69
CA LEU A 26 -8.33 0.04 -10.98
C LEU A 26 -9.20 -0.64 -9.92
N ASN A 27 -9.34 -1.96 -10.02
CA ASN A 27 -10.04 -2.72 -8.99
C ASN A 27 -9.12 -2.97 -7.78
N THR A 28 -9.65 -3.54 -6.70
CA THR A 28 -8.89 -3.82 -5.47
C THR A 28 -7.67 -4.73 -5.71
N GLN A 29 -7.77 -5.67 -6.65
CA GLN A 29 -6.66 -6.58 -6.99
C GLN A 29 -5.57 -5.85 -7.77
N ASP A 30 -5.91 -4.92 -8.66
CA ASP A 30 -4.95 -4.06 -9.36
C ASP A 30 -4.22 -3.15 -8.36
N LEU A 31 -4.95 -2.53 -7.43
CA LEU A 31 -4.38 -1.70 -6.38
C LEU A 31 -3.45 -2.49 -5.46
N LEU A 32 -3.82 -3.71 -5.09
CA LEU A 32 -2.95 -4.59 -4.30
C LEU A 32 -1.67 -4.95 -5.05
N LEU A 33 -1.76 -5.24 -6.36
CA LEU A 33 -0.59 -5.53 -7.18
C LEU A 33 0.38 -4.35 -7.21
N LEU A 34 -0.13 -3.15 -7.48
CA LEU A 34 0.66 -1.92 -7.46
C LEU A 34 1.27 -1.66 -6.07
N ALA A 35 0.51 -1.90 -5.00
CA ALA A 35 0.95 -1.65 -3.64
C ALA A 35 2.08 -2.60 -3.21
N VAL A 36 1.97 -3.89 -3.54
CA VAL A 36 3.02 -4.88 -3.27
C VAL A 36 4.28 -4.55 -4.08
N ASP A 37 4.12 -4.19 -5.37
CA ASP A 37 5.25 -3.81 -6.22
C ASP A 37 5.99 -2.57 -5.66
N TYR A 38 5.24 -1.54 -5.28
CA TYR A 38 5.78 -0.34 -4.65
C TYR A 38 6.48 -0.65 -3.33
N ALA A 39 5.83 -1.41 -2.44
CA ALA A 39 6.43 -1.79 -1.15
C ALA A 39 7.76 -2.53 -1.36
N VAL A 40 7.81 -3.49 -2.30
CA VAL A 40 9.03 -4.24 -2.59
C VAL A 40 10.13 -3.34 -3.17
N LYS A 41 9.83 -2.59 -4.23
CA LYS A 41 10.83 -1.83 -5.00
C LYS A 41 11.27 -0.54 -4.33
N SER A 42 10.35 0.16 -3.69
CA SER A 42 10.60 1.49 -3.13
C SER A 42 10.94 1.44 -1.63
N ILE A 43 10.54 0.37 -0.93
CA ILE A 43 10.73 0.27 0.53
C ILE A 43 11.64 -0.90 0.89
N CYS A 44 11.24 -2.14 0.60
CA CYS A 44 11.95 -3.33 1.08
C CYS A 44 13.38 -3.44 0.52
N ILE A 45 13.54 -3.46 -0.79
CA ILE A 45 14.84 -3.66 -1.45
C ILE A 45 15.81 -2.51 -1.10
N PRO A 46 15.43 -1.21 -1.21
CA PRO A 46 16.32 -0.11 -0.85
C PRO A 46 16.76 -0.11 0.62
N ASN A 47 15.94 -0.67 1.51
CA ASN A 47 16.27 -0.80 2.94
C ASN A 47 17.02 -2.11 3.27
N GLY A 48 17.48 -2.86 2.27
CA GLY A 48 18.34 -4.03 2.43
C GLY A 48 17.62 -5.29 2.91
N PHE A 49 16.30 -5.39 2.72
CA PHE A 49 15.56 -6.62 2.95
C PHE A 49 15.73 -7.57 1.76
N LYS A 50 15.98 -8.86 2.04
CA LYS A 50 15.87 -9.94 1.05
C LYS A 50 14.42 -10.39 0.98
N ILE A 51 13.82 -10.41 -0.20
CA ILE A 51 12.46 -10.94 -0.40
C ILE A 51 12.53 -12.45 -0.56
N GLU A 52 11.85 -13.18 0.32
CA GLU A 52 11.70 -14.64 0.21
C GLU A 52 10.43 -15.00 -0.58
N GLN A 53 9.36 -14.20 -0.40
CA GLN A 53 8.11 -14.37 -1.13
C GLN A 53 7.37 -13.02 -1.27
N ALA A 54 6.72 -12.79 -2.40
CA ALA A 54 5.78 -11.69 -2.60
C ALA A 54 4.55 -12.18 -3.39
N ILE A 55 3.36 -12.04 -2.82
CA ILE A 55 2.08 -12.48 -3.41
C ILE A 55 1.05 -11.36 -3.24
N ALA A 56 0.62 -10.80 -4.35
CA ALA A 56 -0.50 -9.85 -4.42
C ALA A 56 -1.80 -10.62 -4.69
N LYS A 57 -2.41 -11.21 -3.66
CA LYS A 57 -3.69 -11.91 -3.77
C LYS A 57 -4.64 -11.45 -2.66
N LEU A 58 -5.87 -11.10 -3.03
CA LEU A 58 -6.91 -10.72 -2.06
C LEU A 58 -7.17 -11.84 -1.05
N GLY A 59 -7.32 -11.45 0.22
CA GLY A 59 -7.57 -12.37 1.34
C GLY A 59 -6.38 -13.24 1.73
N TYR A 60 -5.22 -13.09 1.08
CA TYR A 60 -3.99 -13.80 1.43
C TYR A 60 -3.07 -12.86 2.23
N PHE A 61 -2.76 -13.27 3.46
CA PHE A 61 -1.80 -12.60 4.32
C PHE A 61 -0.84 -13.63 4.93
N PRO A 62 0.45 -13.30 5.07
CA PRO A 62 1.11 -12.06 4.63
C PRO A 62 1.25 -11.97 3.10
N ASN A 63 1.37 -10.74 2.58
CA ASN A 63 1.63 -10.49 1.15
C ASN A 63 3.12 -10.57 0.83
N ILE A 64 3.99 -10.22 1.78
CA ILE A 64 5.43 -10.27 1.61
C ILE A 64 6.04 -11.03 2.78
N ILE A 65 6.91 -11.99 2.48
CA ILE A 65 7.86 -12.56 3.43
C ILE A 65 9.24 -12.04 3.06
N MET A 66 9.91 -11.41 4.01
CA MET A 66 11.24 -10.85 3.81
C MET A 66 12.15 -11.09 5.00
N LYS A 67 13.46 -11.03 4.78
CA LYS A 67 14.49 -11.34 5.78
C LYS A 67 15.55 -10.24 5.81
N LYS A 68 16.00 -9.87 7.01
CA LYS A 68 17.15 -8.95 7.23
C LYS A 68 17.83 -9.32 8.53
N ASN A 69 19.16 -9.42 8.53
CA ASN A 69 19.97 -9.76 9.73
C ASN A 69 19.45 -11.01 10.47
N ASP A 70 19.18 -12.08 9.74
CA ASP A 70 18.57 -13.31 10.25
C ASP A 70 17.15 -13.25 10.83
N GLN A 71 16.57 -12.06 10.94
CA GLN A 71 15.17 -11.87 11.34
C GLN A 71 14.22 -12.00 10.14
N LEU A 72 13.16 -12.81 10.30
CA LEU A 72 12.07 -12.94 9.34
C LEU A 72 10.98 -11.91 9.63
N TYR A 73 10.38 -11.35 8.58
CA TYR A 73 9.29 -10.39 8.65
C TYR A 73 8.15 -10.86 7.75
N ALA A 74 6.94 -10.83 8.29
CA ALA A 74 5.71 -11.14 7.57
C ALA A 74 4.91 -9.85 7.40
N VAL A 75 4.71 -9.38 6.18
CA VAL A 75 4.11 -8.07 5.89
C VAL A 75 2.74 -8.22 5.24
N ALA A 76 1.71 -7.61 5.83
CA ALA A 76 0.42 -7.36 5.20
C ALA A 76 0.49 -6.03 4.46
N VAL A 77 0.29 -6.05 3.15
CA VAL A 77 0.21 -4.83 2.35
C VAL A 77 -1.25 -4.43 2.23
N VAL A 78 -1.57 -3.21 2.66
CA VAL A 78 -2.95 -2.71 2.69
C VAL A 78 -3.06 -1.54 1.71
N PRO A 79 -3.56 -1.78 0.48
CA PRO A 79 -3.77 -0.72 -0.49
C PRO A 79 -4.94 0.16 -0.07
N PHE A 80 -4.87 1.47 -0.37
CA PHE A 80 -5.97 2.39 -0.12
C PHE A 80 -6.00 3.57 -1.09
N LEU A 81 -7.16 4.23 -1.20
CA LEU A 81 -7.33 5.43 -2.01
C LEU A 81 -7.58 6.63 -1.12
N TYR A 82 -6.73 7.65 -1.23
CA TYR A 82 -6.95 8.90 -0.51
C TYR A 82 -8.36 9.44 -0.81
N PRO A 83 -9.08 10.01 0.18
CA PRO A 83 -8.71 10.16 1.59
C PRO A 83 -9.05 8.97 2.50
N ASN A 84 -9.55 7.85 1.97
CA ASN A 84 -9.84 6.66 2.77
C ASN A 84 -8.58 5.87 3.05
N TYR A 85 -8.14 5.85 4.30
CA TYR A 85 -6.96 5.09 4.72
C TYR A 85 -7.30 3.63 4.98
N GLY A 86 -6.49 2.74 4.43
CA GLY A 86 -6.70 1.30 4.55
C GLY A 86 -6.37 0.82 5.96
N ILE A 87 -7.31 0.12 6.58
CA ILE A 87 -7.13 -0.51 7.88
C ILE A 87 -7.34 -2.02 7.72
N ILE A 88 -6.44 -2.81 8.30
CA ILE A 88 -6.62 -4.25 8.41
C ILE A 88 -7.60 -4.56 9.55
N SER A 89 -8.55 -5.47 9.34
CA SER A 89 -9.51 -5.80 10.40
C SER A 89 -8.85 -6.48 11.60
N ASN A 90 -9.38 -6.29 12.81
CA ASN A 90 -8.84 -6.90 14.03
C ASN A 90 -8.69 -8.41 13.92
N LYS A 91 -9.68 -9.10 13.34
CA LYS A 91 -9.62 -10.55 13.12
C LYS A 91 -8.40 -10.94 12.28
N VAL A 92 -8.24 -10.32 11.11
CA VAL A 92 -7.13 -10.64 10.19
C VAL A 92 -5.78 -10.28 10.81
N ARG A 93 -5.68 -9.13 11.49
CA ARG A 93 -4.48 -8.71 12.23
C ARG A 93 -4.08 -9.76 13.26
N ILE A 94 -4.99 -10.15 14.14
CA ILE A 94 -4.72 -11.12 15.21
C ILE A 94 -4.30 -12.47 14.63
N ASP A 95 -5.00 -12.96 13.60
CA ASP A 95 -4.68 -14.22 12.93
C ASP A 95 -3.27 -14.17 12.30
N MET A 96 -2.94 -13.05 11.64
CA MET A 96 -1.62 -12.83 11.06
C MET A 96 -0.52 -12.78 12.11
N VAL A 97 -0.73 -12.06 13.22
CA VAL A 97 0.25 -11.96 14.32
C VAL A 97 0.53 -13.33 14.93
N LYS A 98 -0.52 -14.13 15.18
CA LYS A 98 -0.36 -15.51 15.68
C LYS A 98 0.46 -16.37 14.73
N ASN A 99 0.17 -16.31 13.43
CA ASN A 99 0.90 -17.06 12.41
C ASN A 99 2.36 -16.58 12.26
N ALA A 100 2.63 -15.28 12.40
CA ALA A 100 3.99 -14.76 12.35
C ALA A 100 4.80 -15.23 13.57
N LYS A 101 4.22 -15.13 14.78
CA LYS A 101 4.84 -15.59 16.03
C LYS A 101 5.20 -17.09 15.98
N SER A 102 4.32 -17.94 15.46
CA SER A 102 4.59 -19.38 15.35
C SER A 102 5.73 -19.73 14.38
N ASN A 103 6.07 -18.82 13.47
CA ASN A 103 7.17 -18.96 12.51
C ASN A 103 8.39 -18.09 12.86
N ASN A 104 8.47 -17.58 14.10
CA ASN A 104 9.54 -16.67 14.56
C ASN A 104 9.73 -15.44 13.64
N ALA A 105 8.63 -14.91 13.10
CA ALA A 105 8.60 -13.73 12.24
C ALA A 105 7.99 -12.53 12.96
N ILE A 106 8.46 -11.32 12.62
CA ILE A 106 7.85 -10.06 13.07
C ILE A 106 6.67 -9.71 12.13
N PRO A 107 5.44 -9.60 12.64
CA PRO A 107 4.29 -9.22 11.85
C PRO A 107 4.27 -7.70 11.61
N LEU A 108 4.23 -7.29 10.36
CA LEU A 108 4.21 -5.89 9.93
C LEU A 108 3.00 -5.60 9.03
N MET A 109 2.56 -4.36 9.02
CA MET A 109 1.64 -3.82 8.04
C MET A 109 2.33 -2.73 7.22
N ALA A 110 2.13 -2.75 5.92
CA ALA A 110 2.54 -1.71 4.99
C ALA A 110 1.29 -1.05 4.38
N PRO A 111 0.84 0.09 4.91
CA PRO A 111 -0.23 0.85 4.29
C PRO A 111 0.32 1.60 3.07
N VAL A 112 -0.22 1.31 1.89
CA VAL A 112 0.20 1.93 0.63
C VAL A 112 -0.99 2.62 0.00
N GLY A 113 -0.97 3.94 0.00
CA GLY A 113 -2.02 4.78 -0.54
C GLY A 113 -1.72 5.23 -1.94
N PHE A 114 -2.77 5.46 -2.72
CA PHE A 114 -2.72 6.11 -4.01
C PHE A 114 -3.58 7.35 -3.96
N LYS A 115 -3.01 8.47 -4.42
CA LYS A 115 -3.70 9.75 -4.55
C LYS A 115 -3.50 10.21 -5.98
N SER A 116 -4.59 10.46 -6.72
CA SER A 116 -4.47 11.07 -8.05
C SER A 116 -3.78 12.44 -7.91
N ILE A 117 -2.94 12.79 -8.88
CA ILE A 117 -2.38 14.15 -8.94
C ILE A 117 -3.47 15.20 -9.19
N ASP A 118 -4.62 14.78 -9.73
CA ASP A 118 -5.81 15.60 -9.84
C ASP A 118 -6.61 15.56 -8.53
N GLU A 119 -6.75 16.71 -7.88
CA GLU A 119 -7.41 16.81 -6.59
C GLU A 119 -8.87 16.40 -6.62
N ALA A 120 -9.60 16.67 -7.71
CA ALA A 120 -11.01 16.31 -7.80
C ALA A 120 -11.19 14.79 -7.91
N ARG A 121 -10.33 14.10 -8.69
CA ARG A 121 -10.31 12.63 -8.73
C ARG A 121 -9.84 12.02 -7.42
N ALA A 122 -8.83 12.61 -6.78
CA ALA A 122 -8.38 12.17 -5.47
C ALA A 122 -9.51 12.26 -4.43
N ASN A 123 -10.20 13.40 -4.34
CA ASN A 123 -11.32 13.58 -3.41
C ASN A 123 -12.50 12.66 -3.73
N ALA A 124 -12.71 12.32 -5.01
CA ALA A 124 -13.69 11.33 -5.44
C ALA A 124 -13.26 9.87 -5.23
N GLN A 125 -12.06 9.61 -4.71
CA GLN A 125 -11.49 8.27 -4.52
C GLN A 125 -11.46 7.45 -5.81
N LEU A 126 -11.17 8.12 -6.92
CA LEU A 126 -11.24 7.51 -8.24
C LEU A 126 -9.85 7.09 -8.72
N ALA A 127 -9.62 5.78 -8.78
CA ALA A 127 -8.40 5.20 -9.33
C ALA A 127 -8.63 4.73 -10.77
N LEU A 128 -8.06 5.43 -11.74
CA LEU A 128 -8.20 5.10 -13.16
C LEU A 128 -6.92 4.52 -13.75
N LYS A 129 -7.08 3.59 -14.68
CA LYS A 129 -5.99 3.11 -15.53
C LYS A 129 -5.47 4.28 -16.38
N GLY A 130 -4.15 4.42 -16.45
CA GLY A 130 -3.50 5.52 -17.16
C GLY A 130 -3.54 6.87 -16.45
N ASP A 131 -4.07 6.93 -15.22
CA ASP A 131 -3.90 8.10 -14.36
C ASP A 131 -2.52 8.08 -13.70
N VAL A 132 -2.14 9.24 -13.17
CA VAL A 132 -0.88 9.45 -12.47
C VAL A 132 -1.19 9.60 -11.00
N PHE A 133 -0.49 8.82 -10.17
CA PHE A 133 -0.69 8.77 -8.74
C PHE A 133 0.57 9.17 -7.99
N GLU A 134 0.38 9.95 -6.93
CA GLU A 134 1.31 10.04 -5.81
C GLU A 134 1.10 8.82 -4.91
N TYR A 135 2.21 8.25 -4.44
CA TYR A 135 2.18 7.12 -3.51
C TYR A 135 2.31 7.65 -2.08
N LEU A 136 1.42 7.19 -1.20
CA LEU A 136 1.42 7.55 0.22
C LEU A 136 1.85 6.34 1.04
N CYS A 137 2.97 6.42 1.77
CA CYS A 137 3.36 5.34 2.67
C CYS A 137 4.08 5.88 3.92
N ARG A 138 3.86 5.26 5.08
CA ARG A 138 4.55 5.60 6.34
C ARG A 138 5.75 4.70 6.64
N GLY A 139 6.02 3.74 5.76
CA GLY A 139 6.84 2.57 6.09
C GLY A 139 6.01 1.49 6.77
N PHE A 140 6.65 0.69 7.62
CA PHE A 140 6.02 -0.45 8.26
C PHE A 140 5.51 -0.10 9.66
N VAL A 141 4.34 -0.63 10.00
CA VAL A 141 3.77 -0.61 11.36
C VAL A 141 3.85 -2.03 11.90
N GLU A 142 4.48 -2.22 13.05
CA GLU A 142 4.48 -3.54 13.71
C GLU A 142 3.09 -3.85 14.27
N LEU A 143 2.63 -5.09 14.07
CA LEU A 143 1.30 -5.52 14.48
C LEU A 143 1.37 -6.26 15.82
N THR A 144 0.40 -6.00 16.69
CA THR A 144 0.20 -6.70 17.96
C THR A 144 -1.09 -7.52 17.91
N ASP A 145 -1.21 -8.50 18.82
CA ASP A 145 -2.41 -9.31 19.03
C ASP A 145 -3.36 -8.70 20.08
N GLU A 146 -3.14 -7.44 20.47
CA GLU A 146 -4.07 -6.70 21.33
C GLU A 146 -5.44 -6.56 20.66
N GLU A 147 -6.52 -6.57 21.44
CA GLU A 147 -7.88 -6.49 20.89
C GLU A 147 -8.09 -5.24 20.03
N ASN A 148 -7.51 -4.11 20.45
CA ASN A 148 -7.52 -2.85 19.72
C ASN A 148 -6.09 -2.30 19.64
N GLN A 149 -5.54 -2.24 18.43
CA GLN A 149 -4.30 -1.52 18.16
C GLN A 149 -4.63 -0.29 17.36
N ASN A 150 -4.22 0.88 17.86
CA ASN A 150 -4.32 2.10 17.08
C ASN A 150 -3.21 2.11 16.02
N LEU A 151 -3.58 1.90 14.76
CA LEU A 151 -2.62 1.84 13.66
C LEU A 151 -2.25 3.23 13.12
N PHE A 152 -3.07 4.26 13.39
CA PHE A 152 -2.86 5.62 12.91
C PHE A 152 -3.37 6.65 13.92
N GLU A 153 -2.49 7.47 14.47
CA GLU A 153 -2.89 8.52 15.44
C GLU A 153 -3.48 9.77 14.76
N SER A 154 -3.01 10.11 13.55
CA SER A 154 -3.52 11.25 12.77
C SER A 154 -3.21 11.14 11.28
N TYR A 155 -3.86 11.97 10.46
CA TYR A 155 -3.75 12.02 9.00
C TYR A 155 -2.37 12.52 8.49
N GLU A 156 -1.69 13.38 9.23
CA GLU A 156 -0.46 14.06 8.80
C GLU A 156 0.76 13.14 8.68
N GLN A 157 0.74 11.97 9.30
CA GLN A 157 1.93 11.12 9.34
C GLN A 157 2.20 10.39 7.99
N PHE A 158 1.32 10.51 6.95
CA PHE A 158 1.52 9.90 5.63
C PHE A 158 2.39 10.86 4.81
N LYS A 159 3.63 10.48 4.56
CA LYS A 159 4.53 11.29 3.71
C LYS A 159 4.16 11.05 2.25
N MET A 160 3.98 12.15 1.51
CA MET A 160 3.96 12.13 0.04
C MET A 160 5.43 12.03 -0.41
N PHE A 161 5.73 11.08 -1.28
CA PHE A 161 7.05 10.85 -1.85
C PHE A 161 7.07 11.11 -3.35
#